data_AF-A0A3D0JXR8-F1
#
_entry.id   AF-A0A3D0JXR8-F1
#
_cell.length_a   1.000
_cell.length_b   1.000
_cell.length_c   1.000
_cell.angle_alpha   90.00
_cell.angle_beta   90.00
_cell.angle_gamma   90.00
#
_symmetry.space_group_name_H-M   'P 1'
#
loop_
_entity.id
_entity.type
_entity.pdbx_description
1 polymer ?
#
loop_
_entity_poly.entity_id
_entity_poly.type
_entity_poly.pdbx_seq_one_letter_code
_entity_poly.pdbx_strand_id
1 'polypeptide(L)'
;MKKFALLVSFGLLGACANLGSQPPVPVTSPVVQAFRDICLQTAPSFAEAHRVAREYGITEMTDMGFATIGFNADKSLSMQVKVSHECVVTSETQQDDTLTRQLLTAAAVNAGTTVPRRVPVKMMIAGQAFILMHDRKGGEALVMMKPE
;
A
#
# COMPACT_ATOMS: atom_id res chain seq x y z
N MET A 1 7.09 -3.87 71.22
CA MET A 1 7.13 -3.97 69.74
C MET A 1 5.97 -3.12 69.19
N LYS A 2 6.28 -2.01 68.51
CA LYS A 2 5.32 -0.95 68.13
C LYS A 2 5.24 -0.88 66.59
N LYS A 3 4.00 -0.78 66.09
CA LYS A 3 3.56 -0.89 64.69
C LYS A 3 4.09 0.23 63.79
N PHE A 4 4.32 -0.05 62.50
CA PHE A 4 4.03 0.89 61.40
C PHE A 4 3.72 0.10 60.12
N ALA A 5 2.54 0.36 59.54
CA ALA A 5 2.11 -0.09 58.24
C ALA A 5 2.65 0.86 57.16
N LEU A 6 2.88 0.36 55.94
CA LEU A 6 2.89 1.17 54.72
C LEU A 6 2.54 0.32 53.51
N LEU A 7 1.34 0.59 52.99
CA LEU A 7 0.86 0.29 51.64
C LEU A 7 1.70 1.05 50.61
N VAL A 8 2.10 0.39 49.52
CA VAL A 8 2.20 1.05 48.20
C VAL A 8 1.80 0.05 47.11
N SER A 9 0.56 0.18 46.65
CA SER A 9 0.10 -0.32 45.37
C SER A 9 0.49 0.71 44.31
N PHE A 10 1.38 0.40 43.37
CA PHE A 10 1.51 1.13 42.11
C PHE A 10 2.24 0.26 41.07
N GLY A 11 1.52 -0.13 40.04
CA GLY A 11 2.04 -0.83 38.86
C GLY A 11 1.13 -0.51 37.70
N LEU A 12 1.46 0.60 37.04
CA LEU A 12 0.62 1.31 36.07
C LEU A 12 0.19 0.47 34.88
N LEU A 13 -1.04 0.75 34.46
CA LEU A 13 -1.60 0.52 33.13
C LEU A 13 -0.53 0.58 32.03
N GLY A 14 -0.26 -0.57 31.42
CA GLY A 14 0.44 -0.66 30.14
C GLY A 14 -0.44 -0.10 29.02
N ALA A 15 -0.53 1.23 28.95
CA ALA A 15 -1.03 1.90 27.76
C ALA A 15 0.01 1.67 26.65
N CYS A 16 -0.18 0.59 25.88
CA CYS A 16 0.59 0.33 24.67
C CYS A 16 0.43 1.55 23.76
N ALA A 17 1.48 2.34 23.67
CA ALA A 17 1.54 3.52 22.84
C ALA A 17 1.48 3.09 21.37
N ASN A 18 0.28 2.97 20.81
CA ASN A 18 0.03 2.75 19.38
C ASN A 18 0.22 4.07 18.59
N LEU A 19 1.30 4.80 18.89
CA LEU A 19 1.59 6.14 18.37
C LEU A 19 1.86 6.16 16.86
N GLY A 20 2.05 5.00 16.23
CA GLY A 20 2.42 4.87 14.82
C GLY A 20 1.30 4.39 13.89
N SER A 21 0.23 3.77 14.40
CA SER A 21 -0.78 3.11 13.57
C SER A 21 -2.10 3.88 13.50
N GLN A 22 -2.88 3.62 12.46
CA GLN A 22 -4.25 4.09 12.29
C GLN A 22 -5.22 2.91 12.18
N PRO A 23 -6.52 3.10 12.45
CA PRO A 23 -7.51 2.07 12.18
C PRO A 23 -7.63 1.83 10.66
N PRO A 24 -7.84 0.57 10.22
CA PRO A 24 -8.09 0.27 8.82
C PRO A 24 -9.37 0.94 8.33
N VAL A 25 -9.36 1.41 7.09
CA VAL A 25 -10.54 1.93 6.40
C VAL A 25 -10.96 0.97 5.28
N PRO A 26 -12.25 0.87 4.95
CA PRO A 26 -12.69 0.05 3.82
C PRO A 26 -12.01 0.47 2.51
N VAL A 27 -11.61 -0.51 1.70
CA VAL A 27 -11.01 -0.28 0.37
C VAL A 27 -12.12 -0.29 -0.68
N THR A 28 -12.63 0.90 -1.00
CA THR A 28 -13.74 1.09 -1.94
C THR A 28 -13.32 1.74 -3.26
N SER A 29 -12.17 2.42 -3.28
CA SER A 29 -11.68 3.08 -4.50
C SER A 29 -11.22 2.05 -5.55
N PRO A 30 -11.70 2.15 -6.81
CA PRO A 30 -11.30 1.26 -7.89
C PRO A 30 -9.78 1.25 -8.15
N VAL A 31 -9.10 2.41 -8.06
CA VAL A 31 -7.63 2.45 -8.28
C VAL A 31 -6.88 1.72 -7.17
N VAL A 32 -7.38 1.79 -5.93
CA VAL A 32 -6.75 1.09 -4.79
C VAL A 32 -7.01 -0.41 -4.88
N GLN A 33 -8.20 -0.82 -5.35
CA GLN A 33 -8.49 -2.23 -5.65
C GLN A 33 -7.58 -2.76 -6.77
N ALA A 34 -7.44 -2.00 -7.86
CA ALA A 34 -6.52 -2.32 -8.95
C ALA A 34 -5.08 -2.44 -8.44
N PHE A 35 -4.60 -1.50 -7.65
CA PHE A 35 -3.26 -1.57 -7.07
C PHE A 35 -3.08 -2.77 -6.13
N ARG A 36 -4.09 -3.10 -5.32
CA ARG A 36 -4.04 -4.29 -4.46
C ARG A 36 -3.85 -5.55 -5.28
N ASP A 37 -4.65 -5.73 -6.31
CA ASP A 37 -4.66 -6.98 -7.08
C ASP A 37 -3.45 -7.04 -8.02
N ILE A 38 -3.13 -5.94 -8.70
CA ILE A 38 -2.03 -5.87 -9.69
C ILE A 38 -0.67 -5.83 -9.00
N CYS A 39 -0.48 -5.05 -7.93
CA CYS A 39 0.83 -4.86 -7.29
C CYS A 39 0.99 -5.65 -5.99
N LEU A 40 0.08 -5.48 -5.02
CA LEU A 40 0.27 -6.08 -3.69
C LEU A 40 0.14 -7.62 -3.71
N GLN A 41 -0.74 -8.19 -4.53
CA GLN A 41 -0.94 -9.65 -4.62
C GLN A 41 0.03 -10.35 -5.57
N THR A 42 0.66 -9.62 -6.48
CA THR A 42 1.67 -10.19 -7.41
C THR A 42 3.11 -9.94 -6.94
N ALA A 43 3.28 -9.21 -5.84
CA ALA A 43 4.55 -9.09 -5.13
C ALA A 43 5.07 -10.48 -4.70
N PRO A 44 6.39 -10.69 -4.62
CA PRO A 44 7.43 -9.66 -4.72
C PRO A 44 7.99 -9.47 -6.14
N SER A 45 7.59 -10.30 -7.10
CA SER A 45 8.17 -10.31 -8.46
C SER A 45 7.38 -9.46 -9.47
N PHE A 46 6.09 -9.23 -9.21
CA PHE A 46 5.16 -8.60 -10.15
C PHE A 46 4.98 -9.36 -11.47
N ALA A 47 5.40 -10.63 -11.55
CA ALA A 47 5.38 -11.41 -12.78
C ALA A 47 3.96 -11.59 -13.34
N GLU A 48 2.96 -11.73 -12.46
CA GLU A 48 1.56 -11.91 -12.83
C GLU A 48 0.80 -10.60 -13.02
N ALA A 49 1.43 -9.45 -12.79
CA ALA A 49 0.77 -8.15 -12.79
C ALA A 49 0.06 -7.87 -14.13
N HIS A 50 0.70 -8.18 -15.26
CA HIS A 50 0.09 -7.99 -16.59
C HIS A 50 -1.14 -8.86 -16.81
N ARG A 51 -1.16 -10.08 -16.28
CA ARG A 51 -2.30 -10.99 -16.41
C ARG A 51 -3.47 -10.45 -15.58
N VAL A 52 -3.23 -10.08 -14.34
CA VAL A 52 -4.24 -9.53 -13.42
C VAL A 52 -4.80 -8.20 -13.94
N ALA A 53 -3.95 -7.34 -14.51
CA ALA A 53 -4.38 -6.05 -15.02
C ALA A 53 -5.42 -6.11 -16.15
N ARG A 54 -5.47 -7.24 -16.89
CA ARG A 54 -6.52 -7.46 -17.90
C ARG A 54 -7.92 -7.55 -17.28
N GLU A 55 -8.03 -7.99 -16.02
CA GLU A 55 -9.29 -8.02 -15.27
C GLU A 55 -9.80 -6.59 -15.00
N TYR A 56 -8.92 -5.59 -15.09
CA TYR A 56 -9.20 -4.15 -14.98
C TYR A 56 -9.31 -3.45 -16.35
N GLY A 57 -9.40 -4.22 -17.44
CA GLY A 57 -9.52 -3.68 -18.81
C GLY A 57 -8.21 -3.14 -19.39
N ILE A 58 -7.09 -3.26 -18.66
CA ILE A 58 -5.77 -2.87 -19.15
C ILE A 58 -5.30 -3.94 -20.14
N THR A 59 -5.42 -3.65 -21.43
CA THR A 59 -5.19 -4.61 -22.52
C THR A 59 -4.18 -4.12 -23.54
N GLU A 60 -4.00 -2.80 -23.65
CA GLU A 60 -2.99 -2.17 -24.50
C GLU A 60 -1.65 -2.13 -23.77
N MET A 61 -0.84 -3.17 -23.92
CA MET A 61 0.48 -3.29 -23.29
C MET A 61 1.59 -2.91 -24.26
N THR A 62 2.52 -2.06 -23.80
CA THR A 62 3.73 -1.66 -24.52
C THR A 62 4.95 -2.00 -23.68
N ASP A 63 5.86 -2.80 -24.24
CA ASP A 63 7.18 -3.04 -23.63
C ASP A 63 8.16 -1.94 -24.04
N MET A 64 8.69 -1.22 -23.05
CA MET A 64 9.66 -0.13 -23.21
C MET A 64 11.11 -0.62 -23.05
N GLY A 65 11.35 -1.91 -22.86
CA GLY A 65 12.66 -2.53 -22.64
C GLY A 65 13.19 -2.41 -21.20
N PHE A 66 12.72 -1.43 -20.43
CA PHE A 66 13.04 -1.25 -19.00
C PHE A 66 11.83 -1.38 -18.07
N ALA A 67 10.63 -1.31 -18.63
CA ALA A 67 9.35 -1.49 -17.96
C ALA A 67 8.29 -1.82 -19.02
N THR A 68 7.21 -2.45 -18.61
CA THR A 68 6.00 -2.59 -19.43
C THR A 68 4.95 -1.61 -18.92
N ILE A 69 4.30 -0.92 -19.84
CA ILE A 69 3.23 0.04 -19.56
C ILE A 69 1.94 -0.47 -20.19
N GLY A 70 0.84 -0.37 -19.47
CA GLY A 70 -0.47 -0.78 -19.94
C GLY A 70 -1.52 0.31 -19.74
N PHE A 71 -2.47 0.41 -20.66
CA PHE A 71 -3.66 1.26 -20.53
C PHE A 71 -4.96 0.47 -20.73
N ASN A 72 -6.02 0.91 -20.05
CA ASN A 72 -7.38 0.56 -20.46
C ASN A 72 -7.83 1.43 -21.64
N ALA A 73 -8.91 1.03 -22.31
CA ALA A 73 -9.34 1.62 -23.58
C ALA A 73 -9.63 3.13 -23.51
N ASP A 74 -10.15 3.62 -22.38
CA ASP A 74 -10.45 5.04 -22.16
C ASP A 74 -9.27 5.82 -21.52
N LYS A 75 -8.16 5.12 -21.21
CA LYS A 75 -6.94 5.64 -20.58
C LYS A 75 -7.15 6.23 -19.19
N SER A 76 -8.28 5.94 -18.55
CA SER A 76 -8.55 6.35 -17.17
C SER A 76 -7.75 5.57 -16.13
N LEU A 77 -7.24 4.39 -16.51
CA LEU A 77 -6.42 3.53 -15.66
C LEU A 77 -5.22 3.00 -16.45
N SER A 78 -4.06 3.05 -15.81
CA SER A 78 -2.82 2.51 -16.37
C SER A 78 -2.02 1.77 -15.32
N MET A 79 -1.11 0.93 -15.81
CA MET A 79 -0.11 0.27 -15.00
C MET A 79 1.28 0.48 -15.59
N GLN A 80 2.30 0.50 -14.74
CA GLN A 80 3.69 0.35 -15.14
C GLN A 80 4.33 -0.73 -14.25
N VAL A 81 4.99 -1.69 -14.86
CA VAL A 81 5.71 -2.74 -14.13
C VAL A 81 7.14 -2.85 -14.64
N LYS A 82 8.08 -2.70 -13.71
CA LYS A 82 9.45 -3.17 -13.86
C LYS A 82 9.58 -4.43 -13.02
N VAL A 83 9.60 -5.58 -13.69
CA VAL A 83 9.61 -6.90 -13.04
C VAL A 83 10.64 -6.94 -11.91
N SER A 84 10.19 -7.44 -10.76
CA SER A 84 10.98 -7.57 -9.53
C SER A 84 11.54 -6.28 -8.94
N HIS A 85 11.10 -5.10 -9.36
CA HIS A 85 11.59 -3.82 -8.85
C HIS A 85 10.48 -2.83 -8.51
N GLU A 86 9.52 -2.63 -9.42
CA GLU A 86 8.52 -1.56 -9.28
C GLU A 86 7.20 -1.98 -9.92
N CYS A 87 6.11 -1.63 -9.26
CA CYS A 87 4.75 -1.71 -9.78
C CYS A 87 4.01 -0.41 -9.43
N VAL A 88 3.45 0.22 -10.46
CA VAL A 88 2.70 1.46 -10.37
C VAL A 88 1.33 1.24 -10.99
N VAL A 89 0.29 1.72 -10.32
CA VAL A 89 -1.04 1.87 -10.91
C VAL A 89 -1.40 3.35 -10.85
N THR A 90 -1.82 3.89 -11.99
CA THR A 90 -2.17 5.31 -12.11
C THR A 90 -3.59 5.46 -12.63
N SER A 91 -4.35 6.36 -12.03
CA SER A 91 -5.65 6.82 -12.54
C SER A 91 -5.66 8.33 -12.73
N GLU A 92 -6.76 8.84 -13.30
CA GLU A 92 -7.12 10.25 -13.17
C GLU A 92 -7.21 10.69 -11.70
N THR A 93 -7.12 12.01 -11.46
CA THR A 93 -7.28 12.63 -10.14
C THR A 93 -8.64 12.26 -9.53
N GLN A 94 -8.66 11.85 -8.27
CA GLN A 94 -9.90 11.54 -7.55
C GLN A 94 -10.14 12.53 -6.41
N GLN A 95 -11.39 12.97 -6.26
CA GLN A 95 -11.80 13.83 -5.14
C GLN A 95 -12.09 13.00 -3.87
N ASP A 96 -11.19 12.08 -3.52
CA ASP A 96 -11.30 11.22 -2.34
C ASP A 96 -10.05 11.39 -1.45
N ASP A 97 -10.21 12.13 -0.36
CA ASP A 97 -9.13 12.39 0.62
C ASP A 97 -8.82 11.16 1.50
N THR A 98 -9.54 10.05 1.31
CA THR A 98 -9.29 8.79 1.99
C THR A 98 -8.35 7.86 1.21
N LEU A 99 -8.02 8.16 -0.06
CA LEU A 99 -7.23 7.27 -0.92
C LEU A 99 -5.92 6.79 -0.30
N THR A 100 -5.12 7.69 0.28
CA THR A 100 -3.87 7.31 0.95
C THR A 100 -4.12 6.34 2.10
N ARG A 101 -5.20 6.50 2.86
CA ARG A 101 -5.55 5.59 3.95
C ARG A 101 -6.06 4.24 3.44
N GLN A 102 -6.80 4.24 2.34
CA GLN A 102 -7.22 3.00 1.68
C GLN A 102 -6.01 2.22 1.15
N LEU A 103 -5.07 2.90 0.47
CA LEU A 103 -3.79 2.32 0.04
C LEU A 103 -3.04 1.68 1.21
N LEU A 104 -2.85 2.45 2.29
CA LEU A 104 -2.13 1.97 3.47
C LEU A 104 -2.87 0.82 4.18
N THR A 105 -4.20 0.81 4.13
CA THR A 105 -4.99 -0.31 4.65
C THR A 105 -4.79 -1.57 3.81
N ALA A 106 -4.92 -1.47 2.49
CA ALA A 106 -4.69 -2.60 1.57
C ALA A 106 -3.29 -3.19 1.77
N ALA A 107 -2.28 -2.32 1.86
CA ALA A 107 -0.91 -2.73 2.06
C ALA A 107 -0.66 -3.39 3.42
N ALA A 108 -1.18 -2.84 4.51
CA ALA A 108 -1.03 -3.41 5.84
C ALA A 108 -1.73 -4.77 5.98
N VAL A 109 -2.89 -4.94 5.34
CA VAL A 109 -3.58 -6.24 5.24
C VAL A 109 -2.71 -7.26 4.52
N ASN A 110 -2.16 -6.91 3.34
CA ASN A 110 -1.27 -7.80 2.59
C ASN A 110 0.07 -8.08 3.32
N ALA A 111 0.54 -7.14 4.13
CA ALA A 111 1.77 -7.29 4.93
C ALA A 111 1.56 -8.05 6.25
N GLY A 112 0.31 -8.21 6.70
CA GLY A 112 0.00 -8.72 8.04
C GLY A 112 0.47 -7.77 9.17
N THR A 113 0.44 -6.46 8.95
CA THR A 113 0.92 -5.45 9.90
C THR A 113 -0.16 -4.46 10.32
N THR A 114 0.16 -3.57 11.26
CA THR A 114 -0.68 -2.41 11.56
C THR A 114 -0.66 -1.40 10.42
N VAL A 115 -1.75 -0.64 10.23
CA VAL A 115 -1.87 0.38 9.17
C VAL A 115 -0.98 1.59 9.49
N PRO A 116 -0.01 1.95 8.63
CA PRO A 116 0.80 3.15 8.80
C PRO A 116 -0.01 4.45 8.67
N ARG A 117 0.55 5.57 9.13
CA ARG A 117 -0.11 6.90 9.10
C ARG A 117 0.07 7.70 7.82
N ARG A 118 1.17 7.49 7.10
CA ARG A 118 1.57 8.32 5.97
C ARG A 118 2.46 7.56 5.00
N VAL A 119 2.53 8.08 3.79
CA VAL A 119 3.51 7.73 2.76
C VAL A 119 4.57 8.84 2.64
N PRO A 120 5.79 8.56 2.15
CA PRO A 120 6.29 7.22 1.83
C PRO A 120 6.44 6.35 3.08
N VAL A 121 6.25 5.04 2.92
CA VAL A 121 6.45 4.08 4.01
C VAL A 121 7.19 2.84 3.53
N LYS A 122 8.19 2.41 4.30
CA LYS A 122 8.87 1.12 4.08
C LYS A 122 8.14 0.03 4.84
N MET A 123 7.83 -1.08 4.17
CA MET A 123 7.17 -2.24 4.78
C MET A 123 7.60 -3.56 4.14
N MET A 124 7.42 -4.64 4.90
CA MET A 124 7.69 -6.00 4.44
C MET A 124 6.42 -6.58 3.81
N ILE A 125 6.45 -6.89 2.53
CA ILE A 125 5.34 -7.53 1.81
C ILE A 125 5.89 -8.80 1.15
N ALA A 126 5.26 -9.95 1.41
CA ALA A 126 5.71 -11.26 0.93
C ALA A 126 7.21 -11.53 1.22
N GLY A 127 7.70 -11.14 2.40
CA GLY A 127 9.10 -11.34 2.82
C GLY A 127 10.12 -10.38 2.19
N GLN A 128 9.69 -9.44 1.35
CA GLN A 128 10.55 -8.45 0.69
C GLN A 128 10.23 -7.03 1.18
N ALA A 129 11.26 -6.22 1.37
CA ALA A 129 11.09 -4.80 1.69
C ALA A 129 10.67 -4.01 0.45
N PHE A 130 9.64 -3.18 0.60
CA PHE A 130 9.17 -2.23 -0.40
C PHE A 130 8.94 -0.86 0.23
N ILE A 131 9.07 0.19 -0.58
CA ILE A 131 8.62 1.55 -0.32
C ILE A 131 7.28 1.73 -1.04
N LEU A 132 6.26 2.10 -0.28
CA LEU A 132 4.97 2.51 -0.82
C LEU A 132 4.86 4.03 -0.85
N MET A 133 4.35 4.54 -1.96
CA MET A 133 4.11 5.97 -2.17
C MET A 133 2.73 6.20 -2.79
N HIS A 134 2.22 7.41 -2.60
CA HIS A 134 1.05 7.91 -3.30
C HIS A 134 1.38 9.32 -3.80
N ASP A 135 1.49 9.48 -5.12
CA ASP A 135 1.66 10.79 -5.75
C ASP A 135 0.33 11.26 -6.34
N ARG A 136 -0.05 12.50 -6.02
CA ARG A 136 -1.30 13.14 -6.46
C ARG A 136 -1.06 14.28 -7.48
N LYS A 137 0.19 14.46 -7.94
CA LYS A 137 0.57 15.53 -8.87
C LYS A 137 0.38 15.05 -10.31
N GLY A 138 -0.69 15.53 -10.97
CA GLY A 138 -0.96 15.21 -12.38
C GLY A 138 -1.74 13.91 -12.62
N GLY A 139 -2.35 13.34 -11.57
CA GLY A 139 -3.11 12.10 -11.54
C GLY A 139 -3.07 11.48 -10.14
N GLU A 140 -3.64 10.30 -9.93
CA GLU A 140 -3.40 9.48 -8.71
C GLU A 140 -2.46 8.33 -9.07
N ALA A 141 -1.22 8.35 -8.60
CA ALA A 141 -0.24 7.30 -8.82
C ALA A 141 0.09 6.56 -7.51
N LEU A 142 -0.28 5.29 -7.45
CA LEU A 142 0.03 4.38 -6.34
C LEU A 142 1.27 3.58 -6.72
N VAL A 143 2.33 3.68 -5.93
CA VAL A 143 3.65 3.12 -6.25
C VAL A 143 4.08 2.12 -5.19
N MET A 144 4.58 0.97 -5.63
CA MET A 144 5.30 -0.01 -4.83
C MET A 144 6.64 -0.30 -5.48
N MET A 145 7.75 0.03 -4.80
CA MET A 145 9.09 -0.17 -5.33
C MET A 145 10.05 -0.75 -4.30
N LYS A 146 11.04 -1.52 -4.73
CA LYS A 146 12.11 -1.97 -3.84
C LYS A 146 12.98 -0.78 -3.43
N PRO A 147 13.48 -0.73 -2.18
CA PRO A 147 14.54 0.19 -1.81
C PRO A 147 15.81 -0.17 -2.61
N GLU A 148 16.60 0.85 -2.98
CA GLU A 148 17.93 0.68 -3.60
C GLU A 148 18.86 -0.22 -2.75
#